data_AF-C7J8Q7-F1
#
_entry.id   AF-C7J8Q7-F1
#
_cell.length_a   1.000
_cell.length_b   1.000
_cell.length_c   1.000
_cell.angle_alpha   90.00
_cell.angle_beta   90.00
_cell.angle_gamma   90.00
#
_symmetry.space_group_name_H-M   'P 1'
#
loop_
_entity.id
_entity.type
_entity.pdbx_description
1 polymer ?
#
loop_
_entity_poly.entity_id
_entity_poly.type
_entity_poly.pdbx_seq_one_letter_code
_entity_poly.pdbx_strand_id
1 'polypeptide(L)'
;SLSLGLGENQLHAAFGSDDGISACMRVNYYPKCPQPELTLGISSHSDAGGIAVLLADDRVKGTQVLKGDTWYTVQPIPNAFLVNVGDQIQVIKIVLFLTFC
;
A
#
# COMPACT_ATOMS: atom_id res chain seq x y z
N SER A 1 2.66 -14.20 7.25
CA SER A 1 3.55 -15.15 6.54
C SER A 1 2.84 -16.42 6.10
N LEU A 2 2.02 -17.06 6.95
CA LEU A 2 1.40 -18.37 6.68
C LEU A 2 0.64 -18.46 5.35
N SER A 3 -0.16 -17.44 5.00
CA SER A 3 -0.89 -17.40 3.71
C SER A 3 0.00 -17.37 2.47
N LEU A 4 1.32 -17.16 2.65
CA LEU A 4 2.32 -17.21 1.59
C LEU A 4 3.10 -18.55 1.56
N GLY A 5 2.73 -19.53 2.39
CA GLY A 5 3.49 -20.78 2.55
C GLY A 5 4.81 -20.60 3.31
N LEU A 6 5.01 -19.45 3.96
CA LEU A 6 6.20 -19.11 4.72
C LEU A 6 6.04 -19.51 6.20
N GLY A 7 7.16 -19.67 6.90
CA GLY A 7 7.15 -19.82 8.36
C GLY A 7 6.48 -18.62 9.04
N GLU A 8 5.80 -18.84 10.16
CA GLU A 8 4.90 -17.87 10.82
C GLU A 8 5.50 -16.45 10.91
N ASN A 9 6.76 -16.35 11.36
CA ASN A 9 7.46 -15.08 11.57
C ASN A 9 8.44 -14.71 10.46
N GLN A 10 8.41 -15.39 9.31
CA GLN A 10 9.43 -15.20 8.28
C GLN A 10 9.40 -13.82 7.64
N LEU A 11 8.21 -13.25 7.36
CA LEU A 11 8.12 -11.86 6.91
C LEU A 11 8.62 -10.90 7.99
N HIS A 12 8.18 -11.08 9.23
CA HIS A 12 8.60 -10.24 10.35
C HIS A 12 10.13 -10.21 10.50
N ALA A 13 10.76 -11.37 10.42
CA ALA A 13 12.22 -11.50 10.43
C ALA A 13 12.87 -10.82 9.21
N ALA A 14 12.30 -10.94 8.02
CA ALA A 14 12.80 -10.29 6.82
C ALA A 14 12.73 -8.75 6.89
N PHE A 15 11.78 -8.20 7.65
CA PHE A 15 11.68 -6.76 7.95
C PHE A 15 12.49 -6.33 9.18
N GLY A 16 13.39 -7.18 9.69
CA GLY A 16 14.33 -6.84 10.76
C GLY A 16 13.89 -7.23 12.16
N SER A 17 12.80 -8.01 12.31
CA SER A 17 12.23 -8.37 13.61
C SER A 17 11.88 -7.14 14.46
N ASP A 18 11.75 -7.29 15.78
CA ASP A 18 11.35 -6.18 16.67
C ASP A 18 12.33 -4.99 16.64
N ASP A 19 13.62 -5.26 16.45
CA ASP A 19 14.69 -4.24 16.50
C ASP A 19 14.91 -3.50 15.17
N GLY A 20 14.37 -4.02 14.06
CA GLY A 20 14.66 -3.52 12.71
C GLY A 20 13.45 -3.00 11.93
N ILE A 21 12.23 -3.16 12.45
CA ILE A 21 11.04 -2.63 11.78
C ILE A 21 11.03 -1.11 11.81
N SER A 22 11.25 -0.52 10.64
CA SER A 22 11.07 0.91 10.41
C SER A 22 9.62 1.22 10.09
N ALA A 23 8.93 1.89 11.03
CA ALA A 23 7.60 2.43 10.82
C ALA A 23 7.68 3.93 10.53
N CYS A 24 6.98 4.39 9.48
CA CYS A 24 6.82 5.80 9.18
C CYS A 24 5.33 6.16 9.09
N MET A 25 4.99 7.37 9.54
CA MET A 25 3.65 7.91 9.42
C MET A 25 3.66 9.13 8.51
N ARG A 26 2.74 9.17 7.56
CA ARG A 26 2.47 10.34 6.72
C ARG A 26 1.04 10.81 6.96
N VAL A 27 0.89 12.09 7.28
CA VAL A 27 -0.42 12.73 7.44
C VAL A 27 -0.60 13.68 6.26
N ASN A 28 -1.57 13.38 5.40
CA ASN A 28 -1.80 14.14 4.17
C ASN A 28 -3.06 14.99 4.31
N TYR A 29 -3.01 16.22 3.82
CA TYR A 29 -4.16 17.10 3.70
C TYR A 29 -4.31 17.56 2.25
N TYR A 30 -5.42 17.18 1.61
CA TYR A 30 -5.72 17.50 0.22
C TYR A 30 -6.86 18.54 0.16
N PRO A 31 -6.56 19.84 0.02
CA PRO A 31 -7.59 20.87 -0.05
C PRO A 31 -8.37 20.81 -1.37
N LYS A 32 -9.50 21.52 -1.43
CA LYS A 32 -10.26 21.69 -2.69
C LYS A 32 -9.38 22.39 -3.72
N CYS A 33 -9.29 21.81 -4.92
CA CYS A 33 -8.60 22.39 -6.07
C CYS A 33 -9.62 23.01 -7.05
N PRO A 34 -9.39 24.24 -7.56
CA PRO A 34 -10.26 24.85 -8.57
C PRO A 34 -10.24 24.12 -9.93
N GLN A 35 -9.14 23.43 -10.25
CA GLN A 35 -8.91 22.74 -11.52
C GLN A 35 -8.45 21.29 -11.27
N PRO A 36 -9.31 20.42 -10.70
CA PRO A 36 -8.95 19.06 -10.31
C PRO A 36 -8.57 18.15 -11.50
N GLU A 37 -8.96 18.50 -12.72
CA GLU A 37 -8.58 17.80 -13.95
C GLU A 37 -7.13 18.06 -14.38
N LEU A 38 -6.51 19.13 -13.89
CA LEU A 38 -5.13 19.51 -14.21
C LEU A 38 -4.14 19.23 -13.07
N THR A 39 -4.62 18.76 -11.91
CA THR A 39 -3.79 18.59 -10.71
C THR A 39 -4.15 17.31 -9.97
N LEU A 40 -3.14 16.58 -9.52
CA LEU A 40 -3.30 15.41 -8.64
C LEU A 40 -3.01 15.79 -7.20
N GLY A 41 -3.75 15.21 -6.24
CA GLY A 41 -3.41 15.34 -4.81
C GLY A 41 -2.04 14.71 -4.51
N ILE A 42 -1.78 13.53 -5.06
CA ILE A 42 -0.48 12.86 -5.06
C ILE A 42 -0.27 12.19 -6.43
N SER A 43 0.97 12.19 -6.93
CA SER A 43 1.30 11.50 -8.18
C SER A 43 1.13 9.99 -8.04
N SER A 44 0.88 9.30 -9.16
CA SER A 44 0.90 7.84 -9.21
C SER A 44 2.25 7.31 -8.68
N HIS A 45 2.19 6.33 -7.79
CA HIS A 45 3.36 5.66 -7.21
C HIS A 45 2.97 4.27 -6.67
N SER A 46 3.97 3.42 -6.45
CA SER A 46 3.91 2.27 -5.55
C SER A 46 4.53 2.63 -4.21
N ASP A 47 4.12 1.95 -3.14
CA ASP A 47 4.72 2.12 -1.83
C ASP A 47 6.02 1.31 -1.73
N ALA A 48 7.15 1.99 -1.49
CA ALA A 48 8.47 1.35 -1.43
C ALA A 48 8.68 0.41 -0.22
N GLY A 49 7.75 0.42 0.75
CA GLY A 49 7.86 -0.34 2.00
C GLY A 49 7.32 -1.77 1.91
N GLY A 50 6.98 -2.33 3.07
CA GLY A 50 6.36 -3.66 3.18
C GLY A 50 4.84 -3.61 3.12
N ILE A 51 4.23 -3.01 4.14
CA ILE A 51 2.78 -2.85 4.25
C ILE A 51 2.49 -1.39 4.55
N ALA A 52 1.54 -0.80 3.82
CA ALA A 52 0.96 0.49 4.15
C ALA A 52 -0.46 0.29 4.70
N VAL A 53 -0.77 1.00 5.79
CA VAL A 53 -2.09 1.02 6.43
C VAL A 53 -2.57 2.46 6.41
N LEU A 54 -3.64 2.71 5.65
CA LEU A 54 -4.20 4.03 5.43
C LEU A 54 -5.56 4.15 6.11
N LEU A 55 -5.70 5.18 6.95
CA LEU A 55 -6.99 5.69 7.38
C LEU A 55 -7.42 6.80 6.43
N ALA A 56 -8.41 6.53 5.57
CA ALA A 56 -8.93 7.50 4.61
C ALA A 56 -10.12 8.29 5.21
N ASP A 57 -10.33 9.52 4.73
CA ASP A 57 -11.56 10.28 5.04
C ASP A 57 -12.77 9.53 4.45
N ASP A 58 -13.72 9.16 5.30
CA ASP A 58 -14.89 8.37 4.92
C ASP A 58 -15.97 9.18 4.20
N ARG A 59 -15.83 10.51 4.14
CA ARG A 59 -16.77 11.44 3.48
C ARG A 59 -16.25 11.93 2.13
N VAL A 60 -14.97 11.78 1.83
CA VAL A 60 -14.34 12.28 0.59
C VAL A 60 -13.65 11.16 -0.16
N LYS A 61 -14.12 10.88 -1.39
CA LYS A 61 -13.46 9.92 -2.29
C LYS A 61 -12.28 10.60 -2.97
N GLY A 62 -11.12 9.98 -2.91
CA GLY A 62 -9.90 10.48 -3.57
C GLY A 62 -8.87 9.40 -3.87
N THR A 63 -8.81 8.35 -3.05
CA THR A 63 -7.90 7.23 -3.27
C THR A 63 -8.33 6.40 -4.48
N GLN A 64 -7.39 6.17 -5.40
CA GLN A 64 -7.58 5.31 -6.57
C GLN A 64 -6.45 4.29 -6.68
N VAL A 65 -6.76 3.12 -7.22
CA VAL A 65 -5.79 2.05 -7.49
C VAL A 65 -5.82 1.70 -8.98
N LEU A 66 -4.65 1.47 -9.56
CA LEU A 66 -4.51 1.05 -10.95
C LEU A 66 -4.54 -0.48 -11.04
N LYS A 67 -5.41 -1.03 -11.91
CA LYS A 67 -5.46 -2.46 -12.22
C LYS A 67 -5.51 -2.63 -13.73
N GLY A 68 -4.44 -3.18 -14.31
CA GLY A 68 -4.21 -3.11 -15.75
C GLY A 68 -4.06 -1.66 -16.17
N ASP A 69 -4.86 -1.23 -17.15
CA ASP A 69 -4.85 0.15 -17.66
C ASP A 69 -6.02 1.00 -17.12
N THR A 70 -6.70 0.54 -16.06
CA THR A 70 -7.91 1.19 -15.52
C THR A 70 -7.73 1.59 -14.06
N TRP A 71 -8.03 2.84 -13.77
CA TRP A 71 -8.09 3.39 -12.42
C TRP A 71 -9.44 3.08 -11.75
N TYR A 72 -9.39 2.51 -10.55
CA TYR A 72 -10.55 2.19 -9.73
C TYR A 72 -10.56 3.06 -8.49
N THR A 73 -11.66 3.77 -8.26
CA THR A 73 -11.83 4.56 -7.02
C THR A 73 -12.14 3.62 -5.87
N VAL A 74 -11.33 3.69 -4.82
CA VAL A 74 -11.56 2.92 -3.59
C VAL A 74 -12.69 3.59 -2.83
N GLN A 75 -13.74 2.83 -2.52
CA GLN A 75 -14.85 3.32 -1.71
C GLN A 75 -14.41 3.38 -0.25
N PRO A 76 -14.39 4.57 0.40
CA PRO A 76 -14.16 4.65 1.83
C PRO A 76 -15.28 3.93 2.57
N ILE A 77 -14.90 3.12 3.57
CA ILE A 77 -15.82 2.43 4.47
C ILE A 77 -15.60 3.02 5.87
N PRO A 78 -16.64 3.52 6.55
CA PRO A 78 -16.52 4.04 7.91
C PRO A 78 -15.88 3.00 8.85
N ASN A 79 -14.95 3.44 9.69
CA ASN A 79 -14.20 2.60 10.64
C ASN A 79 -13.37 1.48 9.98
N ALA A 80 -12.95 1.65 8.73
CA ALA A 80 -12.07 0.71 8.04
C ALA A 80 -10.71 1.34 7.69
N PHE A 81 -9.68 0.51 7.62
CA PHE A 81 -8.40 0.86 7.04
C PHE A 81 -8.28 0.29 5.63
N LEU A 82 -7.68 1.05 4.72
CA LEU A 82 -7.17 0.51 3.46
C LEU A 82 -5.76 -0.04 3.71
N VAL A 83 -5.55 -1.31 3.40
CA VAL A 83 -4.23 -1.94 3.50
C VAL A 83 -3.75 -2.29 2.10
N ASN A 84 -2.52 -1.89 1.77
CA ASN A 84 -1.87 -2.29 0.52
C ASN A 84 -0.47 -2.82 0.78
N VAL A 85 -0.04 -3.66 -0.17
CA VAL A 85 1.27 -4.31 -0.17
C VAL A 85 2.23 -3.40 -0.93
N GLY A 86 3.39 -3.13 -0.33
CA GLY A 86 4.47 -2.39 -0.96
C GLY A 86 5.49 -3.28 -1.66
N ASP A 87 6.43 -2.63 -2.33
CA ASP A 87 7.40 -3.24 -3.23
C ASP A 87 8.26 -4.31 -2.54
N GLN A 88 8.60 -4.13 -1.26
CA GLN A 88 9.46 -5.09 -0.55
C GLN A 88 8.78 -6.46 -0.38
N ILE A 89 7.48 -6.51 -0.09
CA ILE A 89 6.76 -7.79 -0.02
C ILE A 89 6.63 -8.43 -1.41
N GLN A 90 6.44 -7.61 -2.45
CA GLN A 90 6.39 -8.12 -3.81
C GLN A 90 7.71 -8.82 -4.19
N VAL A 91 8.85 -8.25 -3.80
CA VAL A 91 10.17 -8.88 -4.00
C VAL A 91 10.35 -10.12 -3.13
N ILE A 92 9.95 -10.10 -1.86
CA ILE A 92 10.09 -11.27 -0.96
C ILE A 92 9.30 -12.48 -1.50
N LYS A 93 8.13 -12.26 -2.13
CA LYS A 93 7.40 -13.32 -2.83
C LYS A 93 8.19 -13.93 -3.99
N ILE A 94 8.91 -13.11 -4.74
CA ILE A 94 9.70 -13.54 -5.91
C ILE A 94 10.88 -14.42 -5.51
N VAL A 95 11.46 -14.20 -4.33
CA VAL A 95 12.59 -15.01 -3.83
C VAL A 95 12.16 -16.45 -3.47
N LEU A 96 10.88 -16.73 -3.26
CA LEU A 96 10.43 -18.09 -2.92
C LEU A 96 10.09 -18.97 -4.12
N PHE A 97 9.52 -18.45 -5.22
CA PHE A 97 9.20 -19.25 -6.42
C PHE A 97 8.97 -18.34 -7.65
N LEU A 98 10.03 -17.85 -8.27
CA LEU A 98 9.99 -17.53 -9.70
C LEU A 98 11.07 -18.31 -10.45
N THR A 99 10.80 -19.59 -10.68
CA THR A 99 11.06 -20.16 -12.00
C THR A 99 9.75 -20.06 -12.77
N PHE A 100 9.65 -19.08 -13.66
CA PHE A 100 8.79 -19.15 -14.84
C PHE A 100 9.57 -18.51 -15.99
N CYS A 101 10.06 -19.38 -16.88
CA CYS A 101 9.92 -19.15 -18.32
C CYS A 101 8.51 -19.62 -18.71
#